data_AF-A0A957ALS6-F1
#
_entry.id   AF-A0A957ALS6-F1
#
_cell.length_a   1.000
_cell.length_b   1.000
_cell.length_c   1.000
_cell.angle_alpha   90.00
_cell.angle_beta   90.00
_cell.angle_gamma   90.00
#
_symmetry.space_group_name_H-M   'P 1'
#
loop_
_entity.id
_entity.type
_entity.pdbx_description
1 polymer ?
#
loop_
_entity_poly.entity_id
_entity_poly.type
_entity_poly.pdbx_seq_one_letter_code
_entity_poly.pdbx_strand_id
1 'polypeptide(L)'
;MKRILWITLLLCALTGALVACGGSTEPPAQPAEANEIPAVEADEEMAVEDTPAPADEEAPVEEAAPAGEDAPATEEAVAEEGAADGGNEAGDMIAGRPASGIDPDTGLEINPPTVVPGVDFIVRGEIINANLTPQDSPEFVILSPSGTRFRIRSQPVPDISYEDGTQPALHEFQRGVLIQATVRQEEGAGATITVQSTDLTLLHDQ
;
A
#
# COMPACT_ATOMS: atom_id res chain seq x y z
N MET A 1 4.09 8.95 -54.45
CA MET A 1 2.73 8.40 -54.60
C MET A 1 2.65 6.89 -54.90
N LYS A 2 3.76 6.14 -55.07
CA LYS A 2 3.71 4.67 -55.25
C LYS A 2 3.73 3.85 -53.93
N ARG A 3 4.22 4.44 -52.83
CA ARG A 3 4.32 3.77 -51.52
C ARG A 3 3.00 3.71 -50.76
N ILE A 4 2.11 4.66 -51.01
CA ILE A 4 0.77 4.72 -50.38
C ILE A 4 -0.15 3.61 -50.93
N LEU A 5 -0.03 3.28 -52.22
CA LEU A 5 -0.79 2.20 -52.88
C LEU A 5 -0.42 0.81 -52.36
N TRP A 6 0.83 0.61 -51.93
CA TRP A 6 1.30 -0.67 -51.37
C TRP A 6 0.77 -0.92 -49.95
N ILE A 7 0.64 0.13 -49.15
CA ILE A 7 0.17 0.04 -47.76
C ILE A 7 -1.35 -0.24 -47.72
N THR A 8 -2.12 0.32 -48.65
CA THR A 8 -3.57 0.05 -48.74
C THR A 8 -3.88 -1.37 -49.20
N LEU A 9 -3.06 -1.95 -50.08
CA LEU A 9 -3.25 -3.33 -50.55
C LEU A 9 -2.90 -4.37 -49.48
N LEU A 10 -1.95 -4.08 -48.59
CA LEU A 10 -1.61 -4.94 -47.45
C LEU A 10 -2.69 -4.91 -46.35
N LEU A 11 -3.32 -3.74 -46.15
CA LEU A 11 -4.35 -3.55 -45.12
C LEU A 11 -5.67 -4.27 -45.47
N CYS A 12 -6.04 -4.35 -46.76
CA CYS A 12 -7.25 -5.08 -47.19
C CYS A 12 -7.10 -6.60 -47.20
N ALA A 13 -5.88 -7.14 -47.20
CA ALA A 13 -5.64 -8.59 -47.17
C ALA A 13 -5.72 -9.20 -45.77
N LEU A 14 -5.61 -8.39 -44.70
CA LEU A 14 -5.56 -8.89 -43.33
C LEU A 14 -6.93 -9.01 -42.64
N THR A 15 -7.99 -8.40 -43.18
CA THR A 15 -9.33 -8.40 -42.57
C THR A 15 -10.24 -9.54 -43.06
N GLY A 16 -9.70 -10.53 -43.78
CA GLY A 16 -10.48 -11.57 -44.46
C GLY A 16 -10.66 -12.90 -43.71
N ALA A 17 -10.11 -13.07 -42.51
CA ALA A 17 -10.17 -14.34 -41.78
C ALA A 17 -10.72 -14.12 -40.37
N LEU A 18 -12.05 -14.30 -40.21
CA LEU A 18 -12.73 -14.84 -39.02
C LEU A 18 -14.27 -14.75 -39.22
N VAL A 19 -14.80 -15.53 -40.17
CA VAL A 19 -16.22 -15.92 -40.21
C VAL A 19 -16.27 -17.44 -40.45
N ALA A 20 -16.37 -18.20 -39.35
CA ALA A 20 -16.80 -19.60 -39.21
C ALA A 20 -16.52 -19.95 -37.73
N CYS A 21 -17.45 -20.24 -36.83
CA CYS A 21 -18.45 -21.29 -36.90
C CYS A 21 -19.56 -20.94 -35.89
N GLY A 22 -20.78 -20.69 -36.38
CA GLY A 22 -21.99 -20.60 -35.58
C GLY A 22 -22.79 -21.89 -35.75
N GLY A 23 -23.15 -22.53 -34.63
CA GLY A 23 -23.88 -23.81 -34.55
C GLY A 23 -23.09 -24.78 -33.67
N SER A 24 -23.59 -25.33 -32.58
CA SER A 24 -24.97 -25.72 -32.28
C SER A 24 -25.12 -26.08 -30.79
N THR A 25 -26.37 -26.05 -30.34
CA THR A 25 -27.01 -26.91 -29.31
C THR A 25 -26.68 -26.71 -27.83
N GLU A 26 -27.67 -26.14 -27.13
CA GLU A 26 -28.05 -26.41 -25.74
C GLU A 26 -29.41 -27.16 -25.77
N PRO A 27 -29.89 -27.80 -24.69
CA PRO A 27 -29.36 -28.94 -23.93
C PRO A 27 -30.33 -30.16 -24.01
N PRO A 28 -30.13 -31.22 -23.21
CA PRO A 28 -31.16 -31.44 -22.19
C PRO A 28 -30.61 -31.81 -20.81
N ALA A 29 -31.36 -31.39 -19.79
CA ALA A 29 -31.25 -31.81 -18.40
C ALA A 29 -31.43 -33.32 -18.22
N GLN A 30 -30.80 -33.91 -17.19
CA GLN A 30 -31.30 -35.02 -16.36
C GLN A 30 -30.41 -35.19 -15.09
N PRO A 31 -30.91 -35.86 -14.02
CA PRO A 31 -30.73 -35.44 -12.64
C PRO A 31 -29.82 -36.37 -11.79
N ALA A 32 -29.43 -35.85 -10.62
CA ALA A 32 -29.13 -36.55 -9.36
C ALA A 32 -28.29 -37.84 -9.42
N GLU A 33 -27.03 -37.74 -8.98
CA GLU A 33 -26.47 -38.74 -8.07
C GLU A 33 -25.81 -38.04 -6.88
N ALA A 34 -26.32 -38.41 -5.70
CA ALA A 34 -25.79 -38.07 -4.41
C ALA A 34 -24.34 -38.56 -4.32
N ASN A 35 -23.43 -37.69 -3.87
CA ASN A 35 -22.20 -38.17 -3.27
C ASN A 35 -22.20 -37.70 -1.82
N GLU A 36 -22.37 -38.69 -0.96
CA GLU A 36 -22.46 -38.61 0.48
C GLU A 36 -21.23 -37.87 1.04
N ILE A 37 -21.49 -36.74 1.69
CA ILE A 37 -20.54 -36.16 2.64
C ILE A 37 -20.73 -36.98 3.92
N PRO A 38 -19.75 -37.76 4.41
CA PRO A 38 -19.84 -38.27 5.75
C PRO A 38 -19.88 -37.07 6.70
N ALA A 39 -21.00 -36.94 7.41
CA ALA A 39 -21.14 -36.06 8.55
C ALA A 39 -20.01 -36.40 9.53
N VAL A 40 -19.05 -35.49 9.69
CA VAL A 40 -18.10 -35.55 10.78
C VAL A 40 -18.88 -35.16 12.02
N GLU A 41 -19.11 -36.15 12.88
CA GLU A 41 -19.68 -36.00 14.20
C GLU A 41 -18.89 -34.94 14.98
N ALA A 42 -19.62 -33.92 15.44
CA ALA A 42 -19.12 -33.00 16.44
C ALA A 42 -19.11 -33.75 17.78
N ASP A 43 -17.93 -34.20 18.18
CA ASP A 43 -17.70 -34.66 19.55
C ASP A 43 -17.26 -33.46 20.38
N GLU A 44 -18.15 -33.07 21.28
CA GLU A 44 -17.91 -32.14 22.38
C GLU A 44 -16.99 -32.82 23.39
N GLU A 45 -15.77 -32.32 23.57
CA GLU A 45 -15.11 -32.29 24.88
C GLU A 45 -13.82 -31.46 24.79
N MET A 46 -13.93 -30.16 25.07
CA MET A 46 -12.77 -29.40 25.54
C MET A 46 -13.09 -28.80 26.90
N ALA A 47 -12.44 -29.43 27.88
CA ALA A 47 -12.22 -29.05 29.25
C ALA A 47 -12.34 -27.55 29.54
N VAL A 48 -13.19 -27.25 30.52
CA VAL A 48 -13.24 -25.99 31.25
C VAL A 48 -11.98 -25.93 32.11
N GLU A 49 -10.97 -25.16 31.70
CA GLU A 49 -9.92 -24.71 32.62
C GLU A 49 -10.27 -23.32 33.14
N ASP A 50 -10.85 -23.36 34.32
CA ASP A 50 -11.16 -22.29 35.25
C ASP A 50 -9.85 -21.59 35.67
N THR A 51 -9.58 -20.41 35.10
CA THR A 51 -8.49 -19.55 35.58
C THR A 51 -9.10 -18.36 36.32
N PRO A 52 -9.01 -18.29 37.66
CA PRO A 52 -9.54 -17.17 38.41
C PRO A 52 -8.68 -15.91 38.20
N ALA A 53 -9.37 -14.79 38.00
CA ALA A 53 -8.81 -13.44 38.08
C ALA A 53 -8.28 -13.15 39.49
N PRO A 54 -7.19 -12.38 39.66
CA PRO A 54 -6.95 -11.69 40.92
C PRO A 54 -7.71 -10.36 40.93
N ALA A 55 -8.63 -10.26 41.88
CA ALA A 55 -9.24 -9.02 42.33
C ALA A 55 -8.27 -8.20 43.19
N ASP A 56 -8.54 -6.90 43.24
CA ASP A 56 -7.93 -5.83 44.05
C ASP A 56 -7.49 -6.20 45.48
N GLU A 57 -6.36 -5.64 45.91
CA GLU A 57 -6.14 -5.27 47.32
C GLU A 57 -5.18 -4.06 47.46
N GLU A 58 -5.43 -3.25 48.48
CA GLU A 58 -5.12 -1.83 48.63
C GLU A 58 -3.66 -1.42 48.96
N ALA A 59 -3.38 -0.15 48.63
CA ALA A 59 -2.51 0.89 49.21
C ALA A 59 -1.37 0.56 50.22
N PRO A 60 -0.31 1.39 50.21
CA PRO A 60 -0.22 2.39 51.28
C PRO A 60 0.17 3.83 50.86
N VAL A 61 -0.42 4.78 51.61
CA VAL A 61 0.04 6.15 51.99
C VAL A 61 1.55 6.18 52.30
N GLU A 62 2.35 7.26 52.16
CA GLU A 62 2.21 8.69 52.46
C GLU A 62 3.46 9.41 51.86
N GLU A 63 3.35 10.60 51.26
CA GLU A 63 3.88 11.88 51.80
C GLU A 63 5.09 12.42 51.01
N ALA A 64 4.89 13.57 50.34
CA ALA A 64 5.80 14.73 50.33
C ALA A 64 5.22 15.83 49.42
N ALA A 65 4.61 16.85 50.03
CA ALA A 65 4.55 18.18 49.46
C ALA A 65 5.93 18.86 49.65
N PRO A 66 6.27 19.94 48.92
CA PRO A 66 5.62 21.23 49.15
C PRO A 66 5.25 22.01 47.89
N ALA A 67 4.36 22.97 48.14
CA ALA A 67 3.92 24.03 47.25
C ALA A 67 5.05 24.77 46.52
N GLY A 68 4.79 25.07 45.25
CA GLY A 68 5.48 26.07 44.46
C GLY A 68 4.43 26.86 43.67
N GLU A 69 3.85 27.85 44.34
CA GLU A 69 3.02 28.90 43.75
C GLU A 69 3.96 29.85 43.00
N ASP A 70 3.76 29.99 41.69
CA ASP A 70 3.88 31.26 40.96
C ASP A 70 3.64 31.01 39.45
N ALA A 71 2.45 31.39 38.99
CA ALA A 71 2.30 31.92 37.64
C ALA A 71 2.53 33.44 37.73
N PRO A 72 3.05 34.07 36.67
CA PRO A 72 2.07 34.78 35.84
C PRO A 72 2.28 34.59 34.34
N ALA A 73 1.13 34.65 33.66
CA ALA A 73 0.96 34.79 32.22
C ALA A 73 1.34 36.19 31.72
N THR A 74 1.83 36.27 30.47
CA THR A 74 1.78 37.38 29.47
C THR A 74 2.94 37.15 28.48
N GLU A 75 2.91 37.40 27.18
CA GLU A 75 1.93 37.85 26.19
C GLU A 75 2.56 37.61 24.79
N GLU A 76 1.69 37.39 23.80
CA GLU A 76 1.76 37.78 22.37
C GLU A 76 3.05 37.65 21.52
N ALA A 77 2.97 36.70 20.57
CA ALA A 77 3.10 36.86 19.12
C ALA A 77 4.14 37.83 18.52
N VAL A 78 5.08 37.25 17.75
CA VAL A 78 5.37 37.71 16.39
C VAL A 78 5.61 36.48 15.51
N ALA A 79 4.75 36.31 14.51
CA ALA A 79 5.03 35.48 13.35
C ALA A 79 6.05 36.22 12.47
N GLU A 80 7.17 35.57 12.16
CA GLU A 80 8.08 35.94 11.08
C GLU A 80 8.38 34.65 10.29
N GLU A 81 7.73 34.57 9.14
CA GLU A 81 8.32 34.24 7.83
C GLU A 81 9.50 33.25 7.82
N GLY A 82 9.23 32.07 7.24
CA GLY A 82 10.08 31.54 6.17
C GLY A 82 11.55 31.32 6.47
N ALA A 83 11.87 30.38 7.36
CA ALA A 83 13.07 29.58 7.17
C ALA A 83 12.65 28.26 6.50
N ALA A 84 12.59 28.28 5.17
CA ALA A 84 12.84 27.07 4.40
C ALA A 84 14.25 26.63 4.80
N ASP A 85 14.33 25.72 5.78
CA ASP A 85 15.56 25.05 6.13
C ASP A 85 15.92 24.16 4.93
N GLY A 86 16.68 24.75 4.02
CA GLY A 86 17.34 24.09 2.91
C GLY A 86 18.48 23.21 3.42
N GLY A 87 18.17 22.28 4.31
CA GLY A 87 19.04 21.22 4.76
C GLY A 87 18.98 20.01 3.82
N ASN A 88 19.39 20.20 2.57
CA ASN A 88 19.80 19.07 1.74
C ASN A 88 21.32 19.08 1.68
N GLU A 89 21.97 18.10 2.32
CA GLU A 89 23.28 17.63 1.89
C GLU A 89 23.57 16.28 2.56
N ALA A 90 23.24 15.21 1.81
CA ALA A 90 23.21 13.79 2.19
C ALA A 90 22.04 13.36 3.09
N GLY A 91 20.84 13.86 2.77
CA GLY A 91 19.60 13.22 3.20
C GLY A 91 19.56 11.77 2.69
N ASP A 92 18.91 10.91 3.45
CA ASP A 92 18.73 9.50 3.11
C ASP A 92 18.24 9.36 1.65
N MET A 93 18.93 8.58 0.82
CA MET A 93 18.65 8.45 -0.61
C MET A 93 18.19 7.02 -0.90
N ILE A 94 17.11 6.89 -1.67
CA ILE A 94 16.61 5.61 -2.19
C ILE A 94 16.72 5.65 -3.70
N ALA A 95 17.51 4.74 -4.29
CA ALA A 95 17.69 4.64 -5.74
C ALA A 95 18.05 5.99 -6.41
N GLY A 96 18.91 6.78 -5.77
CA GLY A 96 19.32 8.10 -6.26
C GLY A 96 18.29 9.22 -6.09
N ARG A 97 17.21 8.99 -5.33
CA ARG A 97 16.15 9.98 -5.04
C ARG A 97 16.08 10.30 -3.55
N PRO A 98 15.63 11.50 -3.14
CA PRO A 98 15.43 11.83 -1.74
C PRO A 98 14.44 10.87 -1.06
N ALA A 99 14.76 10.37 0.13
CA ALA A 99 13.88 9.49 0.90
C ALA A 99 12.98 10.23 1.90
N SER A 100 13.14 11.55 2.05
CA SER A 100 12.34 12.42 2.90
C SER A 100 12.31 13.85 2.36
N GLY A 101 11.48 14.71 2.97
CA GLY A 101 11.34 16.11 2.58
C GLY A 101 10.35 16.30 1.45
N ILE A 102 10.52 17.37 0.65
CA ILE A 102 9.66 17.63 -0.52
C ILE A 102 10.29 17.04 -1.77
N ASP A 103 9.52 16.26 -2.50
CA ASP A 103 9.94 15.70 -3.77
C ASP A 103 10.07 16.80 -4.85
N PRO A 104 11.22 16.91 -5.53
CA PRO A 104 11.43 17.98 -6.49
C PRO A 104 10.58 17.83 -7.77
N ASP A 105 10.14 16.62 -8.10
CA ASP A 105 9.42 16.35 -9.34
C ASP A 105 7.91 16.62 -9.18
N THR A 106 7.35 16.27 -8.02
CA THR A 106 5.90 16.33 -7.75
C THR A 106 5.50 17.47 -6.82
N GLY A 107 6.43 18.00 -6.02
CA GLY A 107 6.14 18.96 -4.95
C GLY A 107 5.42 18.36 -3.73
N LEU A 108 5.30 17.02 -3.66
CA LEU A 108 4.66 16.32 -2.56
C LEU A 108 5.65 16.00 -1.45
N GLU A 109 5.17 15.93 -0.20
CA GLU A 109 5.99 15.48 0.92
C GLU A 109 6.27 13.97 0.82
N ILE A 110 7.50 13.57 1.11
CA ILE A 110 7.99 12.20 1.07
C ILE A 110 8.03 11.66 2.50
N ASN A 111 7.39 10.52 2.71
CA ASN A 111 7.36 9.78 3.98
C ASN A 111 7.08 10.70 5.19
N PRO A 112 5.96 11.46 5.18
CA PRO A 112 5.66 12.41 6.25
C PRO A 112 5.62 11.72 7.62
N PRO A 113 6.11 12.36 8.69
CA PRO A 113 6.11 11.78 10.04
C PRO A 113 4.69 11.62 10.61
N THR A 114 3.72 12.37 10.07
CA THR A 114 2.31 12.28 10.42
C THR A 114 1.49 12.34 9.14
N VAL A 115 0.63 11.34 8.94
CA VAL A 115 -0.24 11.28 7.76
C VAL A 115 -1.52 12.07 8.03
N VAL A 116 -1.84 12.98 7.12
CA VAL A 116 -3.08 13.74 7.13
C VAL A 116 -4.07 13.09 6.16
N PRO A 117 -5.24 12.60 6.60
CA PRO A 117 -6.24 12.03 5.71
C PRO A 117 -6.68 13.01 4.62
N GLY A 118 -6.92 12.48 3.41
CA GLY A 118 -7.31 13.28 2.24
C GLY A 118 -6.17 14.02 1.53
N VAL A 119 -4.95 14.01 2.08
CA VAL A 119 -3.77 14.64 1.48
C VAL A 119 -2.90 13.60 0.77
N ASP A 120 -2.42 13.95 -0.43
CA ASP A 120 -1.48 13.12 -1.19
C ASP A 120 -0.05 13.31 -0.68
N PHE A 121 0.69 12.21 -0.62
CA PHE A 121 2.10 12.20 -0.27
C PHE A 121 2.82 11.06 -0.98
N ILE A 122 4.15 11.08 -0.99
CA ILE A 122 4.97 10.02 -1.58
C ILE A 122 5.42 9.06 -0.50
N VAL A 123 5.28 7.76 -0.75
CA VAL A 123 5.97 6.71 0.00
C VAL A 123 7.16 6.22 -0.82
N ARG A 124 8.34 6.26 -0.21
CA ARG A 124 9.58 5.65 -0.73
C ARG A 124 10.17 4.73 0.32
N GLY A 125 10.47 3.50 -0.04
CA GLY A 125 11.00 2.54 0.93
C GLY A 125 11.21 1.15 0.36
N GLU A 126 11.45 0.21 1.27
CA GLU A 126 11.66 -1.20 0.96
C GLU A 126 10.37 -1.98 1.17
N ILE A 127 10.02 -2.87 0.24
CA ILE A 127 9.01 -3.90 0.47
C ILE A 127 9.49 -4.78 1.63
N ILE A 128 8.67 -4.93 2.67
CA ILE A 128 8.90 -5.92 3.74
C ILE A 128 7.91 -7.08 3.69
N ASN A 129 6.78 -6.88 3.03
CA ASN A 129 5.81 -7.92 2.72
C ASN A 129 5.00 -7.56 1.47
N ALA A 130 4.65 -8.54 0.66
CA ALA A 130 3.78 -8.38 -0.51
C ALA A 130 2.72 -9.48 -0.51
N ASN A 131 1.45 -9.09 -0.51
CA ASN A 131 0.32 -9.96 -0.76
C ASN A 131 -0.25 -9.63 -2.14
N LEU A 132 0.09 -10.45 -3.13
CA LEU A 132 -0.37 -10.28 -4.51
C LEU A 132 -1.77 -10.85 -4.78
N THR A 133 -2.48 -11.32 -3.74
CA THR A 133 -3.81 -11.90 -3.87
C THR A 133 -4.86 -11.00 -3.19
N PRO A 134 -5.82 -10.43 -3.95
CA PRO A 134 -6.04 -10.61 -5.39
C PRO A 134 -5.15 -9.70 -6.25
N GLN A 135 -4.87 -10.08 -7.51
CA GLN A 135 -3.90 -9.37 -8.36
C GLN A 135 -4.42 -8.04 -8.95
N ASP A 136 -5.72 -7.80 -8.92
CA ASP A 136 -6.36 -6.55 -9.32
C ASP A 136 -6.23 -5.45 -8.27
N SER A 137 -5.95 -5.82 -7.02
CA SER A 137 -5.78 -4.88 -5.91
C SER A 137 -4.82 -5.49 -4.87
N PRO A 138 -3.55 -5.71 -5.23
CA PRO A 138 -2.57 -6.30 -4.32
C PRO A 138 -2.24 -5.35 -3.17
N GLU A 139 -1.65 -5.89 -2.12
CA GLU A 139 -1.29 -5.15 -0.92
C GLU A 139 0.19 -5.30 -0.61
N PHE A 140 0.85 -4.18 -0.38
CA PHE A 140 2.27 -4.10 -0.05
C PHE A 140 2.44 -3.49 1.34
N VAL A 141 3.37 -4.03 2.12
CA VAL A 141 3.84 -3.38 3.35
C VAL A 141 5.23 -2.85 3.08
N ILE A 142 5.37 -1.54 3.21
CA ILE A 142 6.59 -0.80 2.91
C ILE A 142 7.17 -0.27 4.21
N LEU A 143 8.48 -0.41 4.39
CA LEU A 143 9.24 0.23 5.46
C LEU A 143 9.96 1.45 4.88
N SER A 144 9.60 2.64 5.33
CA SER A 144 10.37 3.84 5.02
C SER A 144 11.69 3.85 5.80
N PRO A 145 12.69 4.62 5.37
CA PRO A 145 13.95 4.68 6.10
C PRO A 145 13.84 5.30 7.49
N SER A 146 12.82 6.14 7.73
CA SER A 146 12.46 6.64 9.06
C SER A 146 11.92 5.57 10.01
N GLY A 147 11.67 4.35 9.51
CA GLY A 147 11.10 3.23 10.26
C GLY A 147 9.58 3.17 10.26
N THR A 148 8.89 4.09 9.57
CA THR A 148 7.42 4.07 9.44
C THR A 148 7.00 2.94 8.50
N ARG A 149 5.92 2.23 8.88
CA ARG A 149 5.33 1.17 8.05
C ARG A 149 4.08 1.67 7.37
N PHE A 150 4.03 1.55 6.05
CA PHE A 150 2.88 1.88 5.23
C PHE A 150 2.28 0.60 4.66
N ARG A 151 0.96 0.43 4.77
CA ARG A 151 0.22 -0.63 4.08
C ARG A 151 -0.44 -0.01 2.85
N ILE A 152 0.09 -0.32 1.67
CA ILE A 152 -0.36 0.25 0.40
C ILE A 152 -1.22 -0.76 -0.33
N ARG A 153 -2.46 -0.37 -0.66
CA ARG A 153 -3.26 -1.04 -1.67
C ARG A 153 -3.00 -0.37 -3.01
N SER A 154 -2.47 -1.10 -3.98
CA SER A 154 -1.99 -0.52 -5.25
C SER A 154 -2.91 -0.82 -6.43
N GLN A 155 -2.52 -0.31 -7.60
CA GLN A 155 -3.06 -0.72 -8.89
C GLN A 155 -2.80 -2.22 -9.18
N PRO A 156 -3.47 -2.80 -10.20
CA PRO A 156 -3.27 -4.19 -10.60
C PRO A 156 -1.80 -4.53 -10.85
N VAL A 157 -1.39 -5.77 -10.54
CA VAL A 157 -0.01 -6.25 -10.73
C VAL A 157 0.52 -6.04 -12.16
N PRO A 158 -0.26 -6.27 -13.24
CA PRO A 158 0.20 -6.00 -14.61
C PRO A 158 0.50 -4.53 -14.92
N ASP A 159 0.00 -3.60 -14.10
CA ASP A 159 0.17 -2.15 -14.25
C ASP A 159 1.31 -1.61 -13.35
N ILE A 160 1.99 -2.49 -12.60
CA ILE A 160 3.17 -2.14 -11.81
C ILE A 160 4.42 -2.46 -12.62
N SER A 161 5.23 -1.46 -12.95
CA SER A 161 6.51 -1.62 -13.66
C SER A 161 7.68 -1.10 -12.83
N TYR A 162 8.89 -1.42 -13.26
CA TYR A 162 10.08 -0.67 -12.86
C TYR A 162 10.06 0.74 -13.46
N GLU A 163 10.86 1.65 -12.90
CA GLU A 163 10.97 3.04 -13.38
C GLU A 163 11.48 3.15 -14.83
N ASP A 164 12.19 2.12 -15.32
CA ASP A 164 12.65 2.02 -16.71
C ASP A 164 11.56 1.48 -17.68
N GLY A 165 10.37 1.17 -17.15
CA GLY A 165 9.23 0.60 -17.89
C GLY A 165 9.27 -0.93 -18.04
N THR A 166 10.24 -1.62 -17.45
CA THR A 166 10.32 -3.08 -17.48
C THR A 166 9.26 -3.71 -16.59
N GLN A 167 8.63 -4.79 -17.05
CA GLN A 167 7.63 -5.52 -16.27
C GLN A 167 8.29 -6.51 -15.31
N PRO A 168 8.07 -6.40 -13.99
CA PRO A 168 8.52 -7.40 -13.03
C PRO A 168 7.77 -8.73 -13.19
N ALA A 169 8.45 -9.83 -12.95
CA ALA A 169 7.84 -11.13 -12.74
C ALA A 169 7.22 -11.22 -11.33
N LEU A 170 6.23 -12.11 -11.15
CA LEU A 170 5.52 -12.24 -9.87
C LEU A 170 6.43 -12.55 -8.67
N HIS A 171 7.54 -13.26 -8.88
CA HIS A 171 8.49 -13.61 -7.82
C HIS A 171 9.44 -12.47 -7.45
N GLU A 172 9.46 -11.38 -8.24
CA GLU A 172 10.32 -10.22 -7.97
C GLU A 172 9.67 -9.25 -6.98
N PHE A 173 8.36 -9.35 -6.73
CA PHE A 173 7.68 -8.61 -5.65
C PHE A 173 7.99 -9.23 -4.28
N GLN A 174 9.24 -9.11 -3.86
CA GLN A 174 9.75 -9.71 -2.63
C GLN A 174 10.38 -8.66 -1.72
N ARG A 175 10.69 -9.09 -0.50
CA ARG A 175 11.37 -8.25 0.47
C ARG A 175 12.71 -7.74 -0.09
N GLY A 176 13.05 -6.49 0.19
CA GLY A 176 14.28 -5.86 -0.31
C GLY A 176 14.08 -4.97 -1.52
N VAL A 177 12.98 -5.12 -2.26
CA VAL A 177 12.74 -4.30 -3.44
C VAL A 177 12.34 -2.89 -3.04
N LEU A 178 13.00 -1.92 -3.66
CA LEU A 178 12.74 -0.50 -3.47
C LEU A 178 11.54 -0.08 -4.30
N ILE A 179 10.69 0.78 -3.74
CA ILE A 179 9.50 1.29 -4.43
C ILE A 179 9.32 2.79 -4.23
N GLN A 180 8.54 3.36 -5.12
CA GLN A 180 7.92 4.67 -4.96
C GLN A 180 6.43 4.56 -5.28
N ALA A 181 5.59 5.25 -4.51
CA ALA A 181 4.17 5.38 -4.79
C ALA A 181 3.65 6.75 -4.32
N THR A 182 2.81 7.39 -5.13
CA THR A 182 1.96 8.48 -4.64
C THR A 182 0.76 7.85 -3.96
N VAL A 183 0.50 8.25 -2.73
CA VAL A 183 -0.51 7.62 -1.88
C VAL A 183 -1.43 8.63 -1.24
N ARG A 184 -2.64 8.19 -0.92
CA ARG A 184 -3.60 8.91 -0.10
C ARG A 184 -4.15 8.02 1.00
N GLN A 185 -4.27 8.56 2.21
CA GLN A 185 -5.07 7.94 3.27
C GLN A 185 -6.51 8.44 3.18
N GLU A 186 -7.46 7.53 3.02
CA GLU A 186 -8.89 7.86 3.07
C GLU A 186 -9.31 8.24 4.49
N GLU A 187 -10.31 9.12 4.60
CA GLU A 187 -10.90 9.47 5.89
C GLU A 187 -11.49 8.22 6.58
N GLY A 188 -11.19 8.04 7.87
CA GLY A 188 -11.69 6.90 8.65
C GLY A 188 -10.88 5.60 8.51
N ALA A 189 -9.73 5.62 7.84
CA ALA A 189 -8.75 4.53 7.96
C ALA A 189 -8.28 4.40 9.43
N GLY A 190 -8.44 3.21 10.03
CA GLY A 190 -8.14 2.97 11.45
C GLY A 190 -6.67 3.11 11.85
N ALA A 191 -6.27 2.51 12.98
CA ALA A 191 -4.95 2.71 13.62
C ALA A 191 -3.70 2.32 12.79
N THR A 192 -3.87 1.65 11.64
CA THR A 192 -2.76 1.36 10.72
C THR A 192 -2.87 2.28 9.50
N ILE A 193 -1.76 2.94 9.12
CA ILE A 193 -1.68 3.77 7.91
C ILE A 193 -1.88 2.88 6.69
N THR A 194 -3.15 2.72 6.32
CA THR A 194 -3.59 2.03 5.12
C THR A 194 -3.88 3.10 4.09
N VAL A 195 -3.15 3.05 2.98
CA VAL A 195 -3.19 4.05 1.94
C VAL A 195 -3.44 3.41 0.59
N GLN A 196 -3.98 4.19 -0.34
CA GLN A 196 -4.24 3.77 -1.71
C GLN A 196 -3.25 4.44 -2.65
N SER A 197 -2.75 3.70 -3.63
CA SER A 197 -1.95 4.21 -4.74
C SER A 197 -2.47 3.65 -6.05
N THR A 198 -2.29 4.43 -7.12
CA THR A 198 -2.55 4.01 -8.51
C THR A 198 -1.30 4.03 -9.39
N ASP A 199 -0.13 4.31 -8.80
CA ASP A 199 1.11 4.62 -9.51
C ASP A 199 2.35 3.99 -8.83
N LEU A 200 2.15 2.91 -8.07
CA LEU A 200 3.26 2.18 -7.46
C LEU A 200 4.25 1.74 -8.54
N THR A 201 5.51 2.12 -8.37
CA THR A 201 6.60 1.83 -9.30
C THR A 201 7.75 1.20 -8.53
N LEU A 202 8.39 0.18 -9.12
CA LEU A 202 9.59 -0.44 -8.55
C LEU A 202 10.82 0.36 -8.96
N LEU A 203 11.77 0.48 -8.04
CA LEU A 203 13.03 1.20 -8.25
C LEU A 203 14.17 0.18 -8.32
N HIS A 204 15.15 0.44 -9.18
CA HIS A 204 16.37 -0.35 -9.22
C HIS A 204 17.32 0.11 -8.11
N ASP A 205 17.98 -0.84 -7.45
CA ASP A 205 19.10 -0.52 -6.58
C ASP A 205 20.27 -0.05 -7.47
N GLN A 206 20.84 1.12 -7.17
CA GLN A 206 21.88 1.74 -8.01
C GLN A 206 23.28 1.20 -7.74
#